data_AF-A0A248KIE3-F1
#
_entry.id   AF-A0A248KIE3-F1
#
_cell.length_a   1.000
_cell.length_b   1.000
_cell.length_c   1.000
_cell.angle_alpha   90.00
_cell.angle_beta   90.00
_cell.angle_gamma   90.00
#
_symmetry.space_group_name_H-M   'P 1'
#
loop_
_entity.id
_entity.type
_entity.pdbx_description
1 polymer ?
#
loop_
_entity_poly.entity_id
_entity_poly.type
_entity_poly.pdbx_seq_one_letter_code
_entity_poly.pdbx_strand_id
1 'polypeptide(L)' 'MVVNYKITDTVSYEFEPDLYINTGDYKRKNGKDHSWELNHKFTWKMTPTWRPFVQLSWLDRDNGNNAERYRIRLGLRYYF' A
#
# COMPACT_ATOMS: atom_id res chain seq x y z
N MET A 1 -11.16 -0.45 -2.26
CA MET A 1 -11.38 0.06 -3.64
C MET A 1 -10.01 0.21 -4.27
N VAL A 2 -9.80 -0.19 -5.52
CA VAL A 2 -8.48 -0.11 -6.15
C VAL A 2 -8.55 0.79 -7.37
N VAL A 3 -7.71 1.82 -7.40
CA VAL A 3 -7.55 2.71 -8.55
C VAL A 3 -6.28 2.30 -9.26
N ASN A 4 -6.42 1.75 -10.46
CA ASN A 4 -5.29 1.45 -11.33
C ASN A 4 -5.19 2.52 -12.43
N TYR A 5 -4.04 3.17 -12.52
CA TYR A 5 -3.74 4.19 -13.50
C TYR A 5 -2.52 3.79 -14.32
N LYS A 6 -2.70 3.66 -15.62
CA LYS A 6 -1.62 3.38 -16.56
C LYS A 6 -0.95 4.70 -16.95
N ILE A 7 0.20 4.99 -16.35
CA ILE A 7 0.98 6.20 -16.65
C ILE A 7 1.59 6.10 -18.06
N THR A 8 2.10 4.91 -18.41
CA THR A 8 2.76 4.63 -19.69
C THR A 8 2.58 3.16 -20.06
N ASP A 9 2.90 2.74 -21.29
CA ASP A 9 2.88 1.33 -21.68
C ASP A 9 3.79 0.42 -20.84
N THR A 10 4.79 1.00 -20.19
CA THR A 10 5.73 0.29 -19.31
C THR A 10 5.49 0.56 -17.83
N VAL A 11 4.75 1.59 -17.44
CA VAL A 11 4.60 2.00 -16.03
C VAL A 11 3.13 2.02 -15.64
N SER A 12 2.82 1.27 -14.59
CA SER A 12 1.48 1.20 -14.00
C SER A 12 1.54 1.64 -12.55
N TYR A 13 0.60 2.49 -12.18
CA TYR A 13 0.41 2.96 -10.81
C TYR A 13 -0.89 2.40 -10.27
N GLU A 14 -0.86 1.90 -9.04
CA GLU A 14 -1.98 1.31 -8.35
C GLU A 14 -2.11 1.97 -6.98
N PHE A 15 -3.27 2.56 -6.72
CA PHE A 15 -3.59 3.19 -5.46
C PHE A 15 -4.73 2.43 -4.79
N GLU A 16 -4.45 1.90 -3.61
CA GLU A 16 -5.37 1.10 -2.81
C GLU A 16 -5.51 1.76 -1.43
N PRO A 17 -6.56 2.60 -1.23
CA PRO A 17 -6.95 3.05 0.08
C PRO A 17 -7.76 1.94 0.77
N ASP A 18 -7.19 1.40 1.84
CA ASP A 18 -7.86 0.44 2.71
C ASP A 18 -8.31 1.13 3.99
N LEU A 19 -9.61 1.01 4.27
CA LEU A 19 -10.21 1.50 5.49
C LEU A 19 -10.57 0.29 6.36
N TYR A 20 -9.87 0.16 7.48
CA TYR A 20 -10.16 -0.86 8.46
C TYR A 20 -10.99 -0.25 9.60
N ILE A 21 -12.23 -0.69 9.72
CA ILE A 21 -13.12 -0.34 10.83
C ILE A 21 -13.30 -1.58 11.68
N ASN A 22 -13.03 -1.47 12.97
CA ASN A 22 -13.36 -2.53 13.92
C ASN A 22 -14.82 -2.38 14.35
N THR A 23 -15.59 -3.46 14.30
CA THR A 23 -16.93 -3.54 14.89
C THR A 23 -16.82 -4.02 16.35
N GLY A 24 -17.22 -3.19 17.31
CA GLY A 24 -17.16 -3.45 18.77
C GLY A 24 -16.15 -2.59 19.53
N ASP A 25 -15.93 -2.84 20.83
CA ASP A 25 -15.05 -2.07 21.74
C ASP A 25 -13.54 -2.34 21.55
N TYR A 26 -13.13 -2.79 20.36
CA TYR A 26 -11.73 -3.12 20.06
C TYR A 26 -10.98 -1.92 19.47
N LYS A 27 -9.98 -1.42 20.21
CA LYS A 27 -9.12 -0.31 19.77
C LYS A 27 -7.96 -0.82 18.90
N ARG A 28 -7.75 -0.20 17.73
CA ARG A 28 -6.55 -0.38 16.91
C ARG A 28 -5.34 0.24 17.63
N LYS A 29 -4.12 -0.07 17.16
CA LYS A 29 -2.87 0.52 17.69
C LYS A 29 -2.81 2.05 17.61
N ASN A 30 -3.60 2.66 16.73
CA ASN A 30 -3.82 4.11 16.67
C ASN A 30 -4.67 4.67 17.84
N GLY A 31 -5.16 3.83 18.76
CA GLY A 31 -6.05 4.23 19.84
C GLY A 31 -7.49 4.54 19.39
N LYS A 32 -7.76 4.44 18.09
CA LYS A 32 -9.06 4.63 17.45
C LYS A 32 -9.69 3.29 17.04
N ASP A 33 -10.98 3.33 16.76
CA ASP A 33 -11.81 2.25 16.20
C ASP A 33 -11.57 2.00 14.70
N HIS A 34 -10.97 2.98 14.02
CA HIS A 34 -10.63 2.93 12.60
C HIS A 34 -9.13 3.13 12.34
N SER A 35 -8.65 2.58 11.23
CA SER A 35 -7.28 2.72 10.73
C SER A 35 -7.29 2.85 9.22
N TRP A 36 -6.57 3.83 8.70
CA TRP A 36 -6.39 4.01 7.25
C TRP A 36 -5.06 3.43 6.80
N GLU A 37 -5.07 2.60 5.76
CA GLU A 37 -3.85 2.21 5.07
C GLU A 37 -3.91 2.74 3.63
N LEU A 38 -2.99 3.66 3.29
CA LEU A 38 -2.88 4.21 1.95
C LEU A 38 -1.73 3.51 1.24
N ASN A 39 -2.06 2.65 0.28
CA ASN A 39 -1.08 1.87 -0.46
C ASN A 39 -0.87 2.45 -1.86
N HIS A 40 0.34 2.93 -2.12
CA HIS A 40 0.80 3.44 -3.41
C HIS A 40 1.75 2.45 -4.04
N LYS A 41 1.40 1.84 -5.16
CA LYS A 41 2.23 0.82 -5.81
C LYS A 41 2.56 1.23 -7.23
N PHE A 42 3.85 1.19 -7.54
CA PHE A 42 4.41 1.45 -8.86
C PHE A 42 4.94 0.14 -9.40
N THR A 43 4.49 -0.25 -10.59
CA THR A 43 4.97 -1.44 -11.28
C THR A 43 5.57 -1.02 -12.60
N TRP A 44 6.79 -1.48 -12.87
CA TRP A 44 7.50 -1.22 -14.12
C TRP A 44 7.62 -2.53 -14.91
N LYS A 45 7.24 -2.49 -16.18
CA LYS A 45 7.45 -3.56 -17.15
C LYS A 45 8.79 -3.31 -17.85
N MET A 46 9.89 -3.76 -17.22
CA MET A 46 11.23 -3.64 -17.81
C MET A 46 11.40 -4.53 -19.04
N THR A 47 10.89 -5.76 -18.96
CA THR A 47 10.89 -6.72 -20.07
C THR A 47 9.57 -7.51 -20.06
N PRO A 48 9.28 -8.35 -21.07
CA PRO A 48 8.10 -9.22 -21.03
C PRO A 48 8.06 -10.13 -19.80
N THR A 49 9.23 -10.55 -19.32
CA THR A 49 9.42 -11.50 -18.22
C THR A 49 9.62 -10.81 -16.87
N TRP A 50 10.33 -9.68 -16.81
CA TRP A 50 10.66 -9.01 -15.56
C TRP A 50 9.78 -7.78 -15.29
N ARG A 51 9.08 -7.80 -14.15
CA ARG A 51 8.27 -6.68 -13.65
C ARG A 51 8.62 -6.32 -12.22
N PRO A 52 9.61 -5.43 -11.98
CA PRO A 52 9.84 -4.87 -10.66
C PRO A 52 8.64 -4.02 -10.20
N PHE A 53 8.41 -4.02 -8.89
CA PHE A 53 7.44 -3.14 -8.25
C PHE A 53 7.97 -2.55 -6.95
N VAL A 54 7.54 -1.32 -6.69
CA VAL A 54 7.71 -0.57 -5.45
C VAL A 54 6.33 -0.36 -4.87
N GLN A 55 6.14 -0.57 -3.57
CA GLN A 55 4.93 -0.19 -2.87
C GLN A 55 5.28 0.64 -1.64
N LEU A 56 4.75 1.86 -1.58
CA LEU A 56 4.79 2.77 -0.47
C LEU A 56 3.44 2.75 0.22
N SER A 57 3.42 2.27 1.45
CA SER A 57 2.22 2.12 2.25
C SER A 57 2.32 3.03 3.47
N TRP A 58 1.33 3.88 3.69
CA TRP A 58 1.16 4.64 4.92
C TRP A 58 0.10 3.94 5.78
N LEU A 59 0.47 3.47 6.97
CA LEU A 59 -0.36 2.56 7.79
C LEU A 59 -1.03 3.26 8.99
N ASP A 60 -1.32 4.55 8.85
CA ASP A 60 -1.82 5.40 9.94
C ASP A 60 -0.82 5.50 11.12
N ARG A 61 -1.19 6.30 12.12
CA ARG A 61 -0.37 6.55 13.31
C ARG A 61 -0.44 5.37 14.29
N ASP A 62 0.69 5.01 14.88
CA ASP A 62 0.71 4.10 16.04
C ASP A 62 0.80 4.95 17.31
N ASN A 63 -0.23 4.91 18.15
CA ASN A 63 -0.34 5.75 19.34
C ASN A 63 0.55 5.25 20.48
N GLY A 64 1.01 3.99 20.42
CA GLY A 64 1.98 3.44 21.39
C GLY A 64 3.41 3.93 21.17
N ASN A 65 3.75 4.37 19.95
CA ASN A 65 5.08 4.87 19.60
C ASN A 65 5.06 6.36 19.20
N ASN A 66 3.90 7.02 19.27
CA ASN A 66 3.68 8.43 18.88
C ASN A 66 4.28 8.77 17.49
N ALA A 67 4.28 7.80 16.58
CA ALA A 67 4.98 7.88 15.31
C ALA A 67 4.12 7.35 14.16
N GLU A 68 4.26 7.98 13.01
CA GLU A 68 3.62 7.57 11.76
C GLU A 68 4.29 6.31 11.21
N ARG A 69 3.49 5.31 10.82
CA ARG A 69 4.04 4.06 10.31
C ARG A 69 4.07 4.04 8.79
N TYR A 70 5.27 4.20 8.25
CA TYR A 70 5.54 4.01 6.83
C TYR A 70 6.02 2.58 6.56
N ARG A 71 5.62 2.00 5.43
CA ARG A 71 6.09 0.71 4.96
C ARG A 71 6.46 0.80 3.50
N ILE A 72 7.67 0.37 3.20
CA ILE A 72 8.20 0.30 1.84
C ILE A 72 8.36 -1.19 1.50
N ARG A 73 7.75 -1.63 0.41
CA ARG A 73 7.97 -2.98 -0.16
C ARG A 73 8.58 -2.83 -1.54
N LEU A 74 9.60 -3.64 -1.77
CA LEU A 74 10.26 -3.80 -3.05
C LEU A 74 10.07 -5.25 -3.45
N GLY A 75 9.70 -5.49 -4.69
CA GLY A 75 9.58 -6.85 -5.19
C GLY A 75 9.78 -6.93 -6.69
N LEU A 76 10.01 -8.14 -7.16
CA LEU A 76 10.25 -8.43 -8.56
C LEU A 76 9.37 -9.60 -8.96
N ARG A 77 8.50 -9.37 -9.93
CA ARG A 77 7.64 -10.42 -10.48
C ARG A 77 8.24 -10.91 -11.79
N TYR A 78 8.54 -12.20 -11.83
CA TYR A 78 8.99 -12.88 -13.03
C TYR A 78 7.82 -13.64 -13.69
N TYR A 79 7.70 -13.51 -15.00
CA TYR A 79 6.73 -14.21 -15.83
C TYR A 79 7.50 -15.17 -16.74
N PHE A 80 7.12 -16.45 -16.69
CA PHE A 80 7.61 -17.51 -17.58
C PHE A 80 6.92 -17.44 -18.94
#